data_AF-A0A1G7H709-F1
#
_entry.id   AF-A0A1G7H709-F1
#
_cell.length_a   1.000
_cell.length_b   1.000
_cell.length_c   1.000
_cell.angle_alpha   90.00
_cell.angle_beta   90.00
_cell.angle_gamma   90.00
#
_symmetry.space_group_name_H-M   'P 1'
#
loop_
_entity.id
_entity.type
_entity.pdbx_description
1 polymer ?
#
loop_
_entity_poly.entity_id
_entity_poly.type
_entity_poly.pdbx_seq_one_letter_code
_entity_poly.pdbx_strand_id
1 'polypeptide(L)'
;HIWQDYLDHAEAIRLTPENKEIYARRKETVERGFGDAKEKCGMRWTTLRGKEKMSMQAMLTFAALNLKRLACWTWESPEPA
;
A
#
# COMPACT_ATOMS: atom_id res chain seq x y z
N HIS A 1 -5.37 15.49 23.36
CA HIS A 1 -5.92 14.94 22.10
C HIS A 1 -6.29 13.48 22.41
N ILE A 2 -7.51 13.01 22.15
CA ILE A 2 -8.01 11.68 22.61
C ILE A 2 -7.08 10.52 22.18
N TRP A 3 -6.38 10.68 21.07
CA TRP A 3 -5.53 9.65 20.48
C TRP A 3 -4.03 9.85 20.70
N GLN A 4 -3.62 10.87 21.48
CA GLN A 4 -2.20 11.23 21.57
C GLN A 4 -1.36 10.08 22.12
N ASP A 5 -1.80 9.48 23.21
CA ASP A 5 -1.08 8.39 23.89
C ASP A 5 -0.89 7.18 22.96
N TYR A 6 -1.88 6.88 22.12
CA TYR A 6 -1.78 5.80 21.12
C TYR A 6 -0.78 6.13 20.00
N LEU A 7 -0.74 7.39 19.55
CA LEU A 7 0.22 7.83 18.54
C LEU A 7 1.65 7.79 19.09
N ASP A 8 1.84 8.23 20.33
CA ASP A 8 3.15 8.23 20.99
C ASP A 8 3.68 6.79 21.18
N HIS A 9 2.81 5.84 21.55
CA HIS A 9 3.17 4.42 21.59
C HIS A 9 3.52 3.85 20.21
N ALA A 10 2.74 4.17 19.17
CA ALA A 10 3.02 3.71 17.82
C ALA A 10 4.36 4.25 17.29
N GLU A 11 4.66 5.51 17.61
CA GLU A 11 5.92 6.15 17.24
C GLU A 11 7.12 5.53 17.98
N ALA A 12 6.98 5.24 19.28
CA ALA A 12 8.00 4.51 20.03
C ALA A 12 8.30 3.14 19.43
N ILE A 13 7.26 2.40 19.02
CA ILE A 13 7.39 1.11 18.31
C ILE A 13 8.10 1.30 16.97
N ARG A 14 7.73 2.31 16.17
CA ARG A 14 8.34 2.60 14.87
C ARG A 14 9.85 2.88 14.97
N LEU A 15 10.29 3.43 16.10
CA LEU A 15 11.68 3.81 16.34
C LEU A 15 12.57 2.68 16.87
N THR A 16 12.03 1.49 17.15
CA THR A 16 12.86 0.32 17.51
C THR A 16 13.76 -0.07 16.32
N PRO A 17 14.95 -0.67 16.57
CA PRO A 17 15.89 -1.01 15.50
C PRO A 17 15.29 -1.89 14.40
N GLU A 18 14.54 -2.93 14.79
CA GLU A 18 13.85 -3.83 13.87
C GLU A 18 12.80 -3.10 13.03
N ASN A 19 11.95 -2.28 13.66
CA ASN A 19 10.92 -1.56 12.93
C ASN A 19 11.47 -0.46 12.05
N LYS A 20 12.61 0.15 12.39
CA LYS A 20 13.30 1.10 11.50
C LYS A 20 13.72 0.42 10.20
N GLU A 21 14.26 -0.80 10.28
CA GLU A 21 14.66 -1.58 9.11
C GLU A 21 13.44 -1.98 8.26
N ILE A 22 12.39 -2.50 8.90
CA ILE A 22 11.14 -2.85 8.22
C ILE A 22 10.50 -1.61 7.56
N TYR A 23 10.43 -0.50 8.29
CA TYR A 23 9.83 0.74 7.82
C TYR A 23 10.62 1.37 6.66
N ALA A 24 11.93 1.18 6.59
CA ALA A 24 12.75 1.64 5.46
C ALA A 24 12.30 1.02 4.12
N ARG A 25 11.76 -0.21 4.13
CA ARG A 25 11.23 -0.92 2.95
C ARG A 25 9.88 -0.41 2.46
N ARG A 26 9.24 0.50 3.22
CA ARG A 26 7.97 1.15 2.84
C ARG A 26 8.07 1.85 1.48
N LYS A 27 9.20 2.53 1.21
CA LYS A 27 9.46 3.24 -0.05
C LYS A 27 9.47 2.31 -1.28
N GLU A 28 9.88 1.06 -1.08
CA GLU A 28 10.06 0.08 -2.16
C GLU A 28 8.75 -0.61 -2.54
N THR A 29 7.88 -0.83 -1.55
CA THR A 29 6.68 -1.65 -1.69
C THR A 29 5.41 -0.83 -1.60
N VAL A 30 5.16 -0.23 -0.43
CA VAL A 30 3.94 0.52 -0.14
C VAL A 30 3.87 1.77 -1.01
N GLU A 31 4.87 2.64 -0.95
CA GLU A 31 4.84 3.93 -1.65
C GLU A 31 4.86 3.76 -3.17
N ARG A 32 5.54 2.73 -3.68
CA ARG A 32 5.49 2.36 -5.09
C ARG A 32 4.08 1.96 -5.52
N GLY A 33 3.37 1.15 -4.72
CA GLY A 33 1.97 0.79 -4.99
C GLY A 33 1.03 1.99 -4.97
N PHE A 34 1.20 2.90 -4.00
CA PHE A 34 0.43 4.15 -3.95
C PHE A 34 0.75 5.09 -5.12
N GLY A 35 2.00 5.16 -5.56
CA GLY A 35 2.41 5.91 -6.75
C GLY A 35 1.73 5.38 -8.01
N ASP A 36 1.78 4.06 -8.23
CA ASP A 36 1.10 3.42 -9.35
C ASP A 36 -0.42 3.65 -9.32
N ALA A 37 -1.06 3.53 -8.15
CA ALA A 37 -2.49 3.81 -8.01
C ALA A 37 -2.84 5.26 -8.38
N LYS A 38 -2.00 6.24 -8.00
CA LYS A 38 -2.21 7.65 -8.34
C LYS A 38 -1.99 7.93 -9.81
N GLU A 39 -0.84 7.53 -10.37
CA GLU A 39 -0.46 7.89 -11.73
C GLU A 39 -1.15 7.04 -12.80
N LYS A 40 -1.23 5.73 -12.58
CA LYS A 40 -1.70 4.77 -13.60
C LYS A 40 -3.18 4.42 -13.44
N CYS A 41 -3.71 4.49 -12.22
CA CYS A 41 -5.11 4.17 -11.93
C CYS A 41 -5.98 5.41 -11.65
N GLY A 42 -5.45 6.61 -11.91
CA GLY A 42 -6.22 7.87 -11.87
C GLY A 42 -6.61 8.35 -10.47
N MET A 43 -6.03 7.79 -9.41
CA MET A 43 -6.40 8.14 -8.02
C MET A 43 -5.79 9.47 -7.53
N ARG A 44 -5.22 10.30 -8.42
CA ARG A 44 -4.89 11.70 -8.08
C ARG A 44 -6.13 12.52 -7.77
N TRP A 45 -7.25 12.18 -8.40
CA TRP A 45 -8.51 12.90 -8.26
C TRP A 45 -9.65 11.92 -8.02
N THR A 46 -10.70 12.37 -7.33
CA THR A 46 -11.93 11.61 -7.20
C THR A 46 -12.72 11.68 -8.50
N THR A 47 -12.82 10.58 -9.22
CA THR A 47 -13.55 10.52 -10.51
C THR A 47 -15.03 10.19 -10.34
N LEU A 48 -15.43 9.69 -9.16
CA LEU A 48 -16.81 9.34 -8.83
C LEU A 48 -17.34 10.18 -7.67
N ARG A 49 -18.67 10.40 -7.65
CA ARG A 49 -19.35 11.12 -6.57
C ARG A 49 -19.86 10.15 -5.51
N GLY A 50 -19.55 10.45 -4.25
CA GLY A 50 -20.01 9.70 -3.08
C GLY A 50 -18.99 8.69 -2.56
N LYS A 51 -19.00 8.49 -1.23
CA LYS A 51 -18.03 7.63 -0.52
C LYS A 51 -18.09 6.19 -1.02
N GLU A 52 -19.28 5.62 -1.16
CA GLU A 52 -19.47 4.22 -1.57
C GLU A 52 -18.84 3.93 -2.95
N LYS A 53 -19.08 4.81 -3.93
CA LYS A 53 -18.53 4.67 -5.28
C LYS A 53 -17.00 4.81 -5.30
N MET A 54 -16.47 5.79 -4.57
CA MET A 54 -15.02 5.95 -4.43
C MET A 54 -14.37 4.76 -3.70
N SER A 55 -15.03 4.22 -2.68
CA SER A 55 -14.56 3.00 -2.00
C SER A 55 -14.55 1.80 -2.93
N MET A 56 -15.58 1.62 -3.76
CA MET A 56 -15.63 0.57 -4.77
C MET A 56 -14.50 0.70 -5.78
N GLN A 57 -14.28 1.91 -6.32
CA GLN A 57 -13.17 2.17 -7.23
C GLN A 57 -11.82 1.82 -6.59
N ALA A 58 -11.56 2.30 -5.37
CA ALA A 58 -10.32 2.00 -4.66
C ALA A 58 -10.13 0.48 -4.46
N MET A 59 -11.17 -0.23 -4.01
CA MET A 59 -11.11 -1.68 -3.80
C MET A 59 -10.79 -2.43 -5.10
N LEU A 60 -11.46 -2.09 -6.20
CA LEU A 60 -11.20 -2.70 -7.52
C LEU A 60 -9.78 -2.41 -8.00
N THR A 61 -9.30 -1.17 -7.86
CA THR A 61 -7.93 -0.79 -8.21
C THR A 61 -6.90 -1.61 -7.43
N PHE A 62 -7.03 -1.69 -6.10
CA PHE A 62 -6.07 -2.45 -5.29
C PHE A 62 -6.18 -3.97 -5.51
N ALA A 63 -7.38 -4.49 -5.79
CA ALA A 63 -7.55 -5.88 -6.19
C ALA A 63 -6.77 -6.19 -7.48
N ALA A 64 -6.87 -5.33 -8.50
CA ALA A 64 -6.13 -5.48 -9.74
C ALA A 64 -4.60 -5.35 -9.54
N LEU A 65 -4.14 -4.39 -8.73
CA LEU A 65 -2.73 -4.24 -8.39
C LEU A 65 -2.17 -5.47 -7.67
N ASN A 66 -2.95 -6.07 -6.76
CA ASN A 66 -2.58 -7.31 -6.07
C ASN A 66 -2.54 -8.50 -7.03
N LEU A 67 -3.52 -8.63 -7.93
CA LEU A 67 -3.52 -9.67 -8.97
C LEU A 67 -2.31 -9.56 -9.89
N LYS A 68 -1.95 -8.34 -10.31
CA LYS A 68 -0.72 -8.11 -11.09
C LYS A 68 0.52 -8.58 -10.32
N ARG A 69 0.62 -8.26 -9.04
CA ARG A 69 1.74 -8.70 -8.20
C ARG A 69 1.82 -10.23 -8.11
N LEU A 70 0.68 -10.90 -7.88
CA LEU A 70 0.62 -12.36 -7.87
C LEU A 70 1.05 -12.95 -9.22
N ALA A 71 0.58 -12.38 -10.33
CA ALA A 71 0.95 -12.82 -11.67
C ALA A 71 2.47 -12.69 -11.91
N CYS A 72 3.08 -11.57 -11.51
CA CYS A 72 4.53 -11.40 -11.57
C CYS A 72 5.27 -12.46 -10.76
N TRP A 73 4.82 -12.77 -9.54
CA TRP A 73 5.43 -13.82 -8.73
C TRP A 73 5.34 -15.20 -9.38
N THR A 74 4.18 -15.55 -9.94
CA THR A 74 4.01 -16.84 -10.62
C THR A 74 4.82 -16.91 -11.90
N TRP A 75 4.96 -15.80 -12.63
CA TRP A 75 5.69 -15.71 -13.89
C TRP A 75 7.21 -15.76 -13.68
N GLU A 76 7.71 -15.18 -12.59
CA GLU A 76 9.13 -15.17 -12.21
C GLU A 76 9.56 -16.42 -11.42
N SER A 77 8.73 -17.48 -11.37
CA SER A 77 9.11 -18.73 -10.70
C SER A 77 10.45 -19.25 -11.26
N PRO A 78 11.44 -19.59 -10.41
CA PRO A 78 12.74 -20.11 -10.85
C PRO A 78 12.63 -21.54 -11.36
N GLU A 79 13.59 -21.96 -12.19
CA GLU A 79 13.78 -23.35 -12.62
C GLU A 79 13.69 -24.34 -11.43
N PRO A 80 13.15 -25.56 -11.63
CA PRO A 80 13.09 -26.57 -10.59
C PRO A 80 14.52 -26.93 -10.12
N ALA A 81 14.71 -26.96 -8.80
CA ALA A 81 15.91 -27.46 -8.14
C ALA A 81 16.10 -28.98 -8.37
#